data_AF-A0A075I3K0-F1
#
_entry.id   AF-A0A075I3K0-F1
#
_cell.length_a   1.000
_cell.length_b   1.000
_cell.length_c   1.000
_cell.angle_alpha   90.00
_cell.angle_beta   90.00
_cell.angle_gamma   90.00
#
_symmetry.space_group_name_H-M   'P 1'
#
loop_
_entity.id
_entity.type
_entity.pdbx_description
1 polymer ?
#
loop_
_entity_poly.entity_id
_entity_poly.type
_entity_poly.pdbx_seq_one_letter_code
_entity_poly.pdbx_strand_id
1 'polypeptide(L)'
;MWTDRTAIMWHRRRDLSRVKKQIRNYGLVRTLASHQYPELRVPTHTAVALFPPIVIAAFGFFFWGLSNEGLAWPEFWDISLSTVPMGLPRLGVHTLPTLILLYNLIAWYGSWKGNSPSKTKKTIFLSSIATYTLHWNYGMGVLTGWIRILRGKSGLQIDDRKR
;
A
#
# COMPACT_ATOMS: atom_id res chain seq x y z
N MET A 1 -2.62 11.24 2.94
CA MET A 1 -3.52 11.87 1.95
C MET A 1 -4.57 10.83 1.62
N TRP A 2 -5.87 11.16 1.65
CA TRP A 2 -7.05 10.27 1.47
C TRP A 2 -7.87 9.89 2.72
N THR A 3 -7.81 10.69 3.78
CA THR A 3 -8.77 10.63 4.89
C THR A 3 -9.38 12.02 5.08
N ASP A 4 -10.70 12.06 5.23
CA ASP A 4 -11.50 13.26 5.50
C ASP A 4 -10.82 14.17 6.54
N ARG A 5 -10.67 15.45 6.18
CA ARG A 5 -10.00 16.47 7.02
C ARG A 5 -10.77 16.76 8.30
N THR A 6 -12.05 16.40 8.37
CA THR A 6 -12.94 16.63 9.52
C THR A 6 -13.08 15.40 10.43
N ALA A 7 -12.48 14.26 10.08
CA ALA A 7 -12.61 13.02 10.84
C ALA A 7 -11.75 13.02 12.12
N ILE A 8 -12.23 13.73 13.14
CA ILE A 8 -11.64 13.85 14.49
C ILE A 8 -11.50 12.47 15.18
N MET A 9 -12.33 11.48 14.81
CA MET A 9 -12.33 10.15 15.43
C MET A 9 -11.05 9.32 15.21
N TRP A 10 -10.24 9.61 14.19
CA TRP A 10 -9.00 8.87 13.93
C TRP A 10 -7.96 9.05 15.04
N HIS A 11 -7.97 10.19 15.73
CA HIS A 11 -6.86 10.59 16.61
C HIS A 11 -7.02 10.19 18.08
N ARG A 12 -8.21 9.82 18.56
CA ARG A 12 -8.45 9.87 20.01
C ARG A 12 -8.16 8.57 20.78
N ARG A 13 -8.35 7.36 20.24
CA ARG A 13 -8.38 6.12 21.07
C ARG A 13 -8.08 4.76 20.39
N ARG A 14 -7.34 4.67 19.28
CA ARG A 14 -7.07 3.37 18.62
C ARG A 14 -5.59 3.14 18.37
N ASP A 15 -5.11 1.99 18.83
CA ASP A 15 -3.77 1.48 18.52
C ASP A 15 -3.65 1.13 17.02
N LEU A 16 -2.42 1.06 16.52
CA LEU A 16 -2.20 0.79 15.10
C LEU A 16 -2.76 -0.59 14.69
N SER A 17 -2.76 -1.58 15.59
CA SER A 17 -3.28 -2.93 15.33
C SER A 17 -4.79 -2.94 15.08
N ARG A 18 -5.61 -2.23 15.89
CA ARG A 18 -7.06 -2.12 15.65
C ARG A 18 -7.34 -1.35 14.38
N VAL A 19 -6.57 -0.30 14.10
CA VAL A 19 -6.71 0.49 12.87
C VAL A 19 -6.42 -0.37 11.63
N LYS A 20 -5.36 -1.20 11.64
CA LYS A 20 -5.08 -2.17 10.56
C LYS A 20 -6.28 -3.04 10.25
N LYS A 21 -6.86 -3.68 11.28
CA LYS A 21 -8.02 -4.57 11.13
C LYS A 21 -9.24 -3.80 10.62
N GLN A 22 -9.50 -2.61 11.14
CA GLN A 22 -10.60 -1.76 10.70
C GLN A 22 -10.47 -1.40 9.21
N ILE A 23 -9.29 -0.98 8.78
CA ILE A 23 -9.04 -0.55 7.40
C ILE A 23 -9.11 -1.72 6.43
N ARG A 24 -8.64 -2.91 6.84
CA ARG A 24 -8.83 -4.14 6.08
C ARG A 24 -10.29 -4.52 5.93
N ASN A 25 -11.06 -4.48 7.01
CA ASN A 25 -12.50 -4.76 6.98
C ASN A 25 -13.24 -3.73 6.13
N TYR A 26 -12.86 -2.45 6.21
CA TYR A 26 -13.42 -1.39 5.38
C TYR A 26 -13.18 -1.66 3.90
N GLY A 27 -11.95 -2.03 3.50
CA GLY A 27 -11.65 -2.43 2.11
C GLY A 27 -12.53 -3.60 1.64
N LEU A 28 -12.64 -4.66 2.44
CA LEU A 28 -13.48 -5.82 2.14
C LEU A 28 -14.97 -5.44 1.97
N VAL A 29 -15.55 -4.77 2.96
CA VAL A 29 -16.97 -4.40 2.96
C VAL A 29 -17.27 -3.45 1.81
N ARG A 30 -16.38 -2.47 1.55
CA ARG A 30 -16.53 -1.54 0.43
C ARG A 30 -16.57 -2.29 -0.90
N THR A 31 -15.69 -3.27 -1.11
CA THR A 31 -15.67 -4.07 -2.35
C THR A 31 -16.94 -4.88 -2.54
N LEU A 32 -17.45 -5.54 -1.49
CA LEU A 32 -18.69 -6.29 -1.58
C LEU A 32 -19.90 -5.37 -1.81
N ALA A 33 -19.96 -4.24 -1.12
CA ALA A 33 -21.01 -3.23 -1.30
C ALA A 33 -20.99 -2.66 -2.72
N SER A 34 -19.82 -2.30 -3.27
CA SER A 34 -19.69 -1.81 -4.66
C SER A 34 -19.99 -2.87 -5.73
N HIS A 35 -20.00 -4.16 -5.36
CA HIS A 35 -20.45 -5.22 -6.25
C HIS A 35 -21.98 -5.31 -6.30
N GLN A 36 -22.64 -5.18 -5.15
CA GLN A 36 -24.11 -5.15 -5.03
C GLN A 36 -24.71 -3.82 -5.53
N TYR A 37 -24.02 -2.71 -5.29
CA TYR A 37 -24.44 -1.34 -5.57
C TYR A 37 -23.37 -0.65 -6.46
N PRO A 38 -23.49 -0.73 -7.79
CA PRO A 38 -22.50 -0.21 -8.73
C PRO A 38 -22.19 1.29 -8.58
N GLU A 39 -23.16 2.09 -8.10
CA GLU A 39 -23.04 3.52 -7.82
C GLU A 39 -21.96 3.84 -6.75
N LEU A 40 -21.58 2.86 -5.93
CA LEU A 40 -20.53 3.02 -4.92
C LEU A 40 -19.11 2.80 -5.47
N ARG A 41 -18.95 2.43 -6.74
CA ARG A 41 -17.64 2.18 -7.36
C ARG A 41 -16.89 3.49 -7.56
N VAL A 42 -15.65 3.54 -7.05
CA VAL A 42 -14.75 4.68 -7.25
C VAL A 42 -13.39 4.14 -7.71
N PRO A 43 -12.79 4.65 -8.81
CA PRO A 43 -11.54 4.14 -9.38
C PRO A 43 -10.37 4.08 -8.38
N THR A 44 -10.41 4.95 -7.39
CA THR A 44 -9.34 5.14 -6.43
C THR A 44 -9.24 4.00 -5.42
N HIS A 45 -10.35 3.32 -5.13
CA HIS A 45 -10.33 2.08 -4.36
C HIS A 45 -9.59 0.97 -5.11
N THR A 46 -9.77 0.88 -6.43
CA THR A 46 -9.02 -0.04 -7.29
C THR A 46 -7.54 0.32 -7.29
N ALA A 47 -7.18 1.60 -7.40
CA ALA A 47 -5.78 2.05 -7.37
C ALA A 47 -5.06 1.65 -6.07
N VAL A 48 -5.69 1.87 -4.91
CA VAL A 48 -5.09 1.45 -3.62
C VAL A 48 -5.08 -0.08 -3.47
N ALA A 49 -6.03 -0.79 -4.06
CA ALA A 49 -6.07 -2.25 -4.05
C ALA A 49 -4.90 -2.91 -4.80
N LEU A 50 -4.30 -2.22 -5.77
CA LEU A 50 -3.10 -2.67 -6.48
C LEU A 50 -1.82 -2.51 -5.63
N PHE A 51 -1.87 -1.84 -4.48
CA PHE A 51 -0.68 -1.62 -3.67
C PHE A 51 0.02 -2.92 -3.23
N PRO A 52 -0.66 -3.93 -2.62
CA PRO A 52 0.00 -5.20 -2.29
C PRO A 52 0.64 -5.94 -3.48
N PRO A 53 -0.04 -6.17 -4.63
CA PRO A 53 0.58 -6.87 -5.75
C PRO A 53 1.72 -6.07 -6.38
N ILE A 54 1.65 -4.73 -6.43
CA ILE A 54 2.77 -3.90 -6.90
C ILE A 54 4.00 -4.09 -6.00
N VAL A 55 3.80 -4.07 -4.68
CA VAL A 55 4.91 -4.30 -3.72
C VAL A 55 5.51 -5.69 -3.92
N ILE A 56 4.68 -6.73 -3.99
CA ILE A 56 5.15 -8.11 -4.21
C ILE A 56 5.90 -8.22 -5.55
N ALA A 57 5.37 -7.64 -6.62
CA ALA A 57 6.02 -7.63 -7.92
C ALA A 57 7.36 -6.88 -7.91
N ALA A 58 7.45 -5.75 -7.20
CA ALA A 58 8.70 -5.01 -7.04
C ALA A 58 9.77 -5.82 -6.30
N PHE A 59 9.40 -6.54 -5.24
CA PHE A 59 10.31 -7.49 -4.59
C PHE A 59 10.73 -8.64 -5.52
N GLY A 60 9.77 -9.24 -6.23
CA GLY A 60 10.07 -10.30 -7.19
C GLY A 60 11.03 -9.84 -8.29
N PHE A 61 10.79 -8.65 -8.86
CA PHE A 61 11.63 -8.08 -9.91
C PHE A 61 13.03 -7.71 -9.39
N PHE A 62 13.13 -7.25 -8.15
CA PHE A 62 14.40 -6.99 -7.48
C PHE A 62 15.24 -8.28 -7.33
N PHE A 63 14.68 -9.34 -6.75
CA PHE A 63 15.40 -10.61 -6.58
C PHE A 63 15.71 -11.30 -7.90
N TRP A 64 14.81 -11.19 -8.88
CA TRP A 64 15.09 -11.64 -10.23
C TRP A 64 16.26 -10.87 -10.84
N GLY A 65 16.29 -9.54 -10.70
CA GLY A 65 17.42 -8.71 -11.15
C GLY A 65 18.75 -9.10 -10.49
N LEU A 66 18.74 -9.35 -9.18
CA LEU A 66 19.91 -9.83 -8.45
C LEU A 66 20.41 -11.19 -8.98
N SER A 67 19.49 -12.08 -9.32
CA SER A 67 19.81 -13.43 -9.83
C SER A 67 20.30 -13.44 -11.28
N ASN A 68 20.19 -12.31 -11.99
CA ASN A 68 20.57 -12.15 -13.40
C ASN A 68 21.65 -11.05 -13.56
N GLU A 69 22.57 -10.96 -12.59
CA GLU A 69 23.73 -10.06 -12.66
C GLU A 69 23.36 -8.57 -12.83
N GLY A 70 22.18 -8.18 -12.34
CA GLY A 70 21.71 -6.79 -12.37
C GLY A 70 22.52 -5.84 -11.49
N LEU A 71 23.40 -6.37 -10.66
CA LEU A 71 24.29 -5.67 -9.75
C LEU A 71 25.66 -6.36 -9.80
N ALA A 72 26.74 -5.59 -9.84
CA ALA A 72 28.08 -6.13 -9.67
C ALA A 72 28.22 -6.77 -8.28
N TRP A 73 28.85 -7.93 -8.20
CA TRP A 73 29.17 -8.57 -6.92
C TRP A 73 30.55 -9.22 -7.02
N PRO A 74 31.44 -9.04 -6.03
CA PRO A 74 31.24 -8.34 -4.75
C PRO A 74 31.32 -6.80 -4.83
N GLU A 75 31.78 -6.21 -5.93
CA GLU A 75 31.92 -4.75 -6.11
C GLU A 75 30.59 -4.03 -6.35
N PHE A 76 29.63 -4.15 -5.43
CA PHE A 76 28.26 -3.65 -5.60
C PHE A 76 28.11 -2.13 -5.82
N TRP A 77 29.16 -1.35 -5.59
CA TRP A 77 29.20 0.08 -5.91
C TRP A 77 29.54 0.35 -7.38
N ASP A 78 30.09 -0.63 -8.11
CA ASP A 78 30.37 -0.50 -9.53
C ASP A 78 29.07 -0.65 -10.34
N ILE A 79 28.45 0.50 -10.61
CA ILE A 79 27.27 0.64 -11.47
C ILE A 79 27.64 1.11 -12.88
N SER A 80 28.91 1.02 -13.26
CA SER A 80 29.34 1.41 -14.61
C SER A 80 28.58 0.62 -15.68
N LEU A 81 28.39 1.22 -16.84
CA LEU A 81 27.72 0.53 -17.96
C LEU A 81 28.57 -0.60 -18.54
N SER A 82 29.89 -0.59 -18.28
CA SER A 82 30.82 -1.66 -18.66
C SER A 82 30.64 -2.90 -17.78
N THR A 83 30.46 -2.71 -16.47
CA THR A 83 30.35 -3.82 -15.52
C THR A 83 28.90 -4.30 -15.40
N VAL A 84 27.94 -3.38 -15.41
CA VAL A 84 26.50 -3.69 -15.37
C VAL A 84 25.82 -3.01 -16.56
N PRO A 85 25.67 -3.70 -17.70
CA PRO A 85 25.03 -3.12 -18.89
C PRO A 85 23.61 -2.62 -18.62
N MET A 86 23.14 -1.68 -19.45
CA MET A 86 21.73 -1.30 -19.44
C MET A 86 20.88 -2.52 -19.84
N GLY A 87 19.93 -2.90 -18.99
CA GLY A 87 19.08 -4.05 -19.24
C GLY A 87 18.02 -4.25 -18.16
N LEU A 88 17.13 -5.21 -18.39
CA LEU A 88 16.08 -5.56 -17.43
C LEU A 88 16.63 -5.97 -16.05
N PRO A 89 17.74 -6.73 -15.92
CA PRO A 89 18.27 -7.08 -14.60
C PRO A 89 18.68 -5.85 -13.78
N ARG A 90 19.37 -4.88 -14.42
CA ARG A 90 19.74 -3.60 -13.83
C ARG A 90 18.51 -2.80 -13.39
N LEU A 91 17.47 -2.75 -14.24
CA LEU A 91 16.20 -2.11 -13.87
C LEU A 91 15.55 -2.82 -12.67
N GLY A 92 15.60 -4.15 -12.62
CA GLY A 92 15.13 -4.98 -11.52
C GLY A 92 15.70 -4.54 -10.18
N VAL A 93 17.02 -4.50 -10.07
CA VAL A 93 17.69 -4.19 -8.79
C VAL A 93 17.49 -2.74 -8.33
N HIS A 94 17.26 -1.80 -9.25
CA HIS A 94 17.08 -0.39 -8.90
C HIS A 94 15.62 -0.01 -8.64
N THR A 95 14.66 -0.69 -9.26
CA THR A 95 13.23 -0.34 -9.19
C THR A 95 12.73 -0.31 -7.74
N LEU A 96 12.99 -1.37 -6.97
CA LEU A 96 12.50 -1.45 -5.58
C LEU A 96 13.09 -0.35 -4.68
N PRO A 97 14.42 -0.13 -4.60
CA PRO A 97 14.99 0.98 -3.85
C PRO A 97 14.44 2.35 -4.27
N THR A 98 14.30 2.60 -5.58
CA THR A 98 13.73 3.85 -6.09
C THR A 98 12.29 4.05 -5.62
N LEU A 99 11.44 3.01 -5.70
CA LEU A 99 10.07 3.07 -5.20
C LEU A 99 10.00 3.30 -3.70
N ILE A 100 10.89 2.67 -2.90
CA ILE A 100 10.98 2.89 -1.46
C ILE A 100 11.32 4.35 -1.17
N LEU A 101 12.32 4.92 -1.86
CA LEU A 101 12.70 6.32 -1.68
C LEU A 101 11.54 7.27 -2.02
N LEU A 102 10.94 7.11 -3.19
CA LEU A 102 9.82 7.94 -3.63
C LEU A 102 8.63 7.84 -2.68
N TYR A 103 8.30 6.64 -2.23
CA TYR A 103 7.21 6.42 -1.28
C TYR A 103 7.45 7.15 0.05
N ASN A 104 8.68 7.09 0.58
CA ASN A 104 9.05 7.81 1.79
C ASN A 104 8.94 9.33 1.59
N LEU A 105 9.47 9.86 0.48
CA LEU A 105 9.39 11.29 0.17
C LEU A 105 7.92 11.78 0.10
N ILE A 106 7.05 11.04 -0.58
CA ILE A 106 5.63 11.37 -0.70
C ILE A 106 4.93 11.32 0.67
N ALA A 107 5.20 10.28 1.47
CA ALA A 107 4.61 10.13 2.80
C ALA A 107 5.06 11.25 3.74
N TRP A 108 6.35 11.57 3.76
CA TRP A 108 6.94 12.64 4.56
C TRP A 108 6.39 14.00 4.13
N TYR A 109 6.34 14.28 2.83
CA TYR A 109 5.75 15.51 2.30
C TYR A 109 4.28 15.67 2.72
N GLY A 110 3.48 14.61 2.56
CA GLY A 110 2.08 14.61 2.96
C GLY A 110 1.88 14.80 4.48
N SER A 111 2.73 14.18 5.30
CA SER A 111 2.70 14.33 6.76
C SER A 111 3.14 15.74 7.20
N TRP A 112 4.16 16.29 6.55
CA TRP A 112 4.65 17.64 6.79
C TRP A 112 3.58 18.70 6.50
N LYS A 113 2.90 18.58 5.35
CA LYS A 113 1.82 19.50 4.94
C LYS A 113 0.48 19.26 5.65
N GLY A 114 0.22 18.08 6.22
CA GLY A 114 -1.06 17.75 6.86
C GLY A 114 -1.26 18.44 8.23
N ASN A 115 -2.49 18.68 8.67
CA ASN A 115 -2.78 19.43 9.92
C ASN A 115 -2.87 18.55 11.17
N SER A 116 -2.05 17.49 11.29
CA SER A 116 -2.12 16.59 12.45
C SER A 116 -1.78 17.34 13.75
N PRO A 117 -2.62 17.24 14.80
CA PRO A 117 -2.34 17.84 16.11
C PRO A 117 -1.15 17.19 16.83
N SER A 118 -0.72 15.99 16.40
CA SER A 118 0.43 15.26 16.97
C SER A 118 1.68 15.35 16.10
N LYS A 119 1.77 16.34 15.19
CA LYS A 119 2.87 16.45 14.23
C LYS A 119 4.19 16.82 14.92
N THR A 120 5.18 15.95 14.78
CA THR A 120 6.57 16.13 15.17
C THR A 120 7.50 15.59 14.06
N LYS A 121 8.80 15.90 14.13
CA LYS A 121 9.80 15.32 13.21
C LYS A 121 9.75 13.77 13.22
N LYS A 122 9.61 13.18 14.40
CA LYS A 122 9.50 11.72 14.58
C LYS A 122 8.24 11.15 13.91
N THR A 123 7.08 11.79 14.09
CA THR A 123 5.84 11.30 13.48
C THR A 123 5.83 11.49 11.96
N ILE A 124 6.48 12.53 11.45
CA ILE A 124 6.68 12.71 10.00
C ILE A 124 7.56 11.57 9.47
N PHE A 125 8.70 11.30 10.10
CA PHE A 125 9.58 10.21 9.68
C PHE A 125 8.88 8.85 9.69
N LEU A 126 8.17 8.52 10.78
CA LEU A 126 7.40 7.27 10.92
C LEU A 126 6.12 7.21 10.08
N SER A 127 5.74 8.31 9.42
CA SER A 127 4.51 8.36 8.63
C SER A 127 4.52 7.40 7.45
N SER A 128 5.68 7.11 6.87
CA SER A 128 5.80 6.15 5.77
C SER A 128 5.40 4.74 6.22
N ILE A 129 5.85 4.30 7.40
CA ILE A 129 5.50 3.00 7.99
C ILE A 129 3.98 2.93 8.25
N ALA A 130 3.42 3.95 8.88
CA ALA A 130 1.98 4.00 9.16
C ALA A 130 1.17 3.97 7.85
N THR A 131 1.52 4.82 6.90
CA THR A 131 0.84 4.92 5.60
C THR A 131 0.95 3.61 4.81
N TYR A 132 2.14 2.99 4.77
CA TYR A 132 2.37 1.69 4.13
C TYR A 132 1.45 0.63 4.73
N THR A 133 1.40 0.58 6.05
CA THR A 133 0.57 -0.37 6.78
C THR A 133 -0.92 -0.20 6.42
N LEU A 134 -1.40 1.04 6.30
CA LEU A 134 -2.79 1.32 5.95
C LEU A 134 -3.11 0.93 4.50
N HIS A 135 -2.26 1.32 3.53
CA HIS A 135 -2.42 0.94 2.13
C HIS A 135 -2.41 -0.58 1.95
N TRP A 136 -1.46 -1.26 2.59
CA TRP A 136 -1.38 -2.72 2.56
C TRP A 136 -2.66 -3.37 3.10
N ASN A 137 -3.10 -2.98 4.30
CA ASN A 137 -4.29 -3.59 4.91
C ASN A 137 -5.56 -3.29 4.12
N TYR A 138 -5.72 -2.07 3.63
CA TYR A 138 -6.84 -1.70 2.78
C TYR A 138 -6.87 -2.56 1.50
N GLY A 139 -5.74 -2.63 0.78
CA GLY A 139 -5.63 -3.39 -0.46
C GLY A 139 -5.87 -4.87 -0.25
N MET A 140 -5.31 -5.46 0.81
CA MET A 140 -5.60 -6.86 1.18
C MET A 140 -7.09 -7.09 1.47
N GLY A 141 -7.78 -6.12 2.06
CA GLY A 141 -9.22 -6.15 2.25
C GLY A 141 -9.97 -6.22 0.92
N VAL A 142 -9.64 -5.33 -0.01
CA VAL A 142 -10.25 -5.27 -1.35
C VAL A 142 -9.99 -6.56 -2.14
N LEU A 143 -8.74 -7.03 -2.19
CA LEU A 143 -8.36 -8.27 -2.87
C LEU A 143 -9.12 -9.47 -2.31
N THR A 144 -9.30 -9.53 -0.98
CA THR A 144 -10.13 -10.56 -0.34
C THR A 144 -11.59 -10.48 -0.81
N GLY A 145 -12.13 -9.26 -0.95
CA GLY A 145 -13.47 -9.02 -1.49
C GLY A 145 -13.62 -9.50 -2.93
N TRP A 146 -12.67 -9.17 -3.81
CA TRP A 146 -12.66 -9.66 -5.19
C TRP A 146 -12.59 -11.18 -5.26
N ILE A 147 -11.70 -11.82 -4.50
CA ILE A 147 -11.61 -13.28 -4.44
C ILE A 147 -12.93 -13.91 -3.98
N ARG A 148 -13.62 -13.30 -3.01
CA ARG A 148 -14.93 -13.77 -2.55
C ARG A 148 -15.99 -13.69 -3.65
N ILE A 149 -16.06 -12.57 -4.35
CA ILE A 149 -16.98 -12.37 -5.49
C ILE A 149 -16.70 -13.41 -6.57
N LEU A 150 -15.43 -13.57 -6.97
CA LEU A 150 -15.01 -14.54 -7.99
C LEU A 150 -15.37 -15.99 -7.60
N ARG A 151 -15.36 -16.31 -6.31
CA ARG A 151 -15.73 -17.64 -5.78
C ARG A 151 -17.24 -17.80 -5.49
N GLY A 152 -18.08 -16.83 -5.88
CA GLY A 152 -19.53 -16.86 -5.63
C GLY A 152 -19.96 -16.65 -4.17
N LYS A 153 -19.05 -16.19 -3.30
CA LYS A 153 -19.31 -15.94 -1.87
C LYS A 153 -19.40 -14.43 -1.59
N SER A 154 -20.17 -13.70 -2.38
CA SER A 154 -20.32 -12.24 -2.31
C SER A 154 -21.12 -11.75 -1.09
N GLY A 155 -21.68 -12.66 -0.29
CA GLY A 155 -22.46 -12.34 0.90
C GLY A 155 -21.76 -11.33 1.80
N LEU A 156 -22.35 -10.14 1.91
CA LEU A 156 -22.08 -9.20 2.97
C LEU A 156 -22.59 -9.85 4.25
N GLN A 157 -21.69 -10.36 5.09
CA GLN A 157 -22.00 -10.61 6.49
C GLN A 157 -22.10 -9.25 7.20
N ILE A 158 -23.05 -8.43 6.76
CA ILE A 158 -23.72 -7.46 7.62
C ILE A 158 -24.68 -8.34 8.39
N ASP A 159 -24.18 -8.87 9.50
CA ASP A 159 -25.00 -9.59 10.46
C ASP A 159 -26.28 -8.81 10.72
N ASP A 160 -27.38 -9.55 10.71
CA ASP A 160 -28.76 -9.10 10.79
C ASP A 160 -28.96 -8.09 11.91
N ARG A 161 -28.87 -6.80 11.59
CA ARG A 161 -29.32 -5.72 12.46
C ARG A 161 -30.81 -5.47 12.22
N LYS A 162 -31.63 -6.52 12.40
CA LYS A 162 -32.98 -6.30 12.93
C LYS A 162 -32.81 -6.02 14.42
N ARG A 163 -32.81 -4.74 14.77
CA ARG A 163 -33.04 -4.24 16.12
C ARG A 163 -34.30 -3.40 16.09
#